data_AF-A0AAD5T3I1-F1
#
_entry.id   AF-A0AAD5T3I1-F1
#
_cell.length_a   1.000
_cell.length_b   1.000
_cell.length_c   1.000
_cell.angle_alpha   90.00
_cell.angle_beta   90.00
_cell.angle_gamma   90.00
#
_symmetry.space_group_name_H-M   'P 1'
#
loop_
_entity.id
_entity.type
_entity.pdbx_description
1 polymer ?
#
loop_
_entity_poly.entity_id
_entity_poly.type
_entity_poly.pdbx_seq_one_letter_code
_entity_poly.pdbx_strand_id
1 'polypeptide(L)'
;MSVVVSANQIPSGKHTICIDIMQALLGGKESSKCGYCHSPDEKSITSGVWAYHLHPTAYQALIDRGWRRSGHYLYKPSIGETCCPAYTIRLDSQ
;
A
#
# COMPACT_ATOMS: atom_id res chain seq x y z
N MET A 1 6.85 -19.06 -10.48
CA MET A 1 5.54 -19.43 -9.89
C MET A 1 4.83 -18.13 -9.52
N SER A 2 3.87 -17.72 -10.34
CA SER A 2 3.15 -16.45 -10.15
C SER A 2 2.10 -16.62 -9.06
N VAL A 3 2.28 -15.93 -7.94
CA VAL A 3 1.23 -15.85 -6.92
C VAL A 3 0.28 -14.75 -7.35
N VAL A 4 -0.85 -15.16 -7.91
CA VAL A 4 -2.04 -14.32 -8.08
C VAL A 4 -2.45 -13.80 -6.71
N VAL A 5 -2.23 -12.51 -6.43
CA VAL A 5 -3.02 -11.86 -5.40
C VAL A 5 -4.41 -11.76 -5.98
N SER A 6 -5.24 -12.74 -5.60
CA SER A 6 -6.63 -12.84 -5.99
C SER A 6 -7.29 -11.46 -5.87
N ALA A 7 -8.01 -11.07 -6.91
CA ALA A 7 -8.87 -9.88 -6.97
C ALA A 7 -9.96 -9.85 -5.87
N ASN A 8 -9.99 -10.85 -4.98
CA ASN A 8 -10.95 -11.02 -3.90
C ASN A 8 -10.72 -10.08 -2.69
N GLN A 9 -9.70 -9.21 -2.69
CA GLN A 9 -9.59 -8.11 -1.71
C GLN A 9 -10.18 -6.79 -2.22
N ILE A 10 -10.94 -6.82 -3.32
CA ILE A 10 -11.68 -5.68 -3.87
C ILE A 10 -13.14 -6.10 -3.88
N PRO A 11 -14.01 -5.53 -3.01
CA PRO A 11 -15.39 -5.99 -2.91
C PRO A 11 -16.11 -5.76 -4.24
N SER A 12 -16.46 -6.87 -4.88
CA SER A 12 -17.35 -6.93 -6.02
C SER A 12 -18.76 -6.56 -5.56
N GLY A 13 -19.13 -5.29 -5.69
CA GLY A 13 -20.51 -4.92 -5.43
C GLY A 13 -20.72 -3.45 -5.13
N LYS A 14 -21.24 -2.76 -6.15
CA LYS A 14 -22.11 -1.59 -6.08
C LYS A 14 -21.38 -0.25 -6.02
N HIS A 15 -21.58 0.51 -7.10
CA HIS A 15 -21.16 1.90 -7.36
C HIS A 15 -19.67 2.13 -7.63
N THR A 16 -19.34 2.14 -8.92
CA THR A 16 -18.46 3.11 -9.60
C THR A 16 -17.49 3.88 -8.69
N ILE A 17 -16.43 3.22 -8.25
CA ILE A 17 -15.16 3.90 -8.10
C ILE A 17 -14.45 3.57 -9.40
N CYS A 18 -14.39 4.51 -10.34
CA CYS A 18 -13.55 4.37 -11.53
C CYS A 18 -12.12 4.25 -11.03
N ILE A 19 -11.67 3.02 -10.76
CA ILE A 19 -10.28 2.67 -10.63
C ILE A 19 -9.72 2.63 -12.04
N ASP A 20 -9.66 3.79 -12.69
CA ASP A 20 -8.73 4.05 -13.78
C ASP A 20 -7.32 4.15 -13.18
N ILE A 21 -6.89 3.13 -12.42
CA ILE A 21 -5.48 2.90 -12.11
C ILE A 21 -4.84 2.26 -13.36
N MET A 22 -5.12 2.86 -14.54
CA MET A 22 -4.77 2.37 -15.89
C MET A 22 -3.27 2.47 -16.19
N GLN A 23 -2.45 2.78 -15.19
CA GLN A 23 -1.00 2.63 -15.28
C GLN A 23 -0.38 2.19 -13.94
N ALA A 24 -1.09 1.36 -13.16
CA ALA A 24 -0.44 0.60 -12.11
C ALA A 24 0.50 -0.43 -12.72
N LEU A 25 1.76 -0.03 -12.88
CA LEU A 25 2.86 -1.00 -12.84
C LEU A 25 2.83 -1.58 -11.43
N LEU A 26 2.41 -2.84 -11.31
CA LEU A 26 2.41 -3.59 -10.06
C LEU A 26 3.85 -3.61 -9.52
N GLY A 27 4.09 -2.89 -8.43
CA GLY A 27 5.33 -3.00 -7.69
C GLY A 27 5.32 -4.31 -6.91
N GLY A 28 6.47 -4.97 -6.86
CA GLY A 28 6.62 -6.20 -6.08
C GLY A 28 6.57 -5.94 -4.58
N LYS A 29 6.81 -7.01 -3.83
CA LYS A 29 7.29 -6.86 -2.45
C LYS A 29 8.73 -6.35 -2.50
N GLU A 30 9.02 -5.33 -1.71
CA GLU A 30 10.35 -4.76 -1.55
C GLU A 30 10.78 -4.88 -0.09
N SER A 31 12.05 -5.21 0.13
CA SER A 31 12.69 -5.22 1.44
C SER A 31 13.68 -4.08 1.56
N SER A 32 13.81 -3.52 2.75
CA SER A 32 14.78 -2.48 3.07
C SER A 32 15.20 -2.58 4.53
N LYS A 33 16.26 -1.85 4.89
CA LYS A 33 16.71 -1.72 6.29
C LYS A 33 15.60 -1.10 7.13
N CYS A 34 15.43 -1.60 8.35
CA CYS A 34 14.42 -1.06 9.25
C CYS A 34 14.81 0.33 9.75
N GLY A 35 13.95 1.33 9.48
CA GLY A 35 14.16 2.70 9.95
C GLY A 35 13.90 2.93 11.45
N TYR A 36 13.34 1.95 12.16
CA TYR A 36 13.04 2.07 13.60
C TYR A 36 14.14 1.47 14.47
N CYS A 37 14.41 0.17 14.31
CA CYS A 37 15.43 -0.52 15.11
C CYS A 37 16.83 -0.47 14.50
N HIS A 38 16.97 0.07 13.28
CA HIS A 38 18.23 0.12 12.54
C HIS A 38 18.94 -1.24 12.40
N SER A 39 18.15 -2.32 12.38
CA SER A 39 18.65 -3.67 12.17
C SER A 39 19.49 -3.73 10.88
N PRO A 40 20.63 -4.46 10.89
CA PRO A 40 21.45 -4.65 9.70
C PRO A 40 20.70 -5.44 8.62
N ASP A 41 19.73 -6.28 9.03
CA ASP A 41 18.89 -7.08 8.13
C ASP A 41 17.81 -6.23 7.43
N GLU A 42 17.44 -6.63 6.20
CA GLU A 42 16.34 -6.03 5.44
C GLU A 42 14.96 -6.53 5.92
N LYS A 43 14.59 -6.10 7.12
CA LYS A 43 13.34 -6.51 7.78
C LYS A 43 12.24 -5.45 7.72
N SER A 44 12.32 -4.51 6.79
CA SER A 44 11.23 -3.58 6.45
C SER A 44 10.64 -3.99 5.11
N ILE A 45 9.46 -4.59 5.12
CA ILE A 45 8.84 -5.18 3.94
C ILE A 45 7.60 -4.37 3.54
N THR A 46 7.56 -3.94 2.28
CA THR A 46 6.46 -3.15 1.73
C THR A 46 6.00 -3.71 0.39
N SER A 47 4.73 -3.55 0.05
CA SER A 47 4.21 -3.79 -1.30
C SER A 47 3.91 -2.47 -1.98
N GLY A 48 4.40 -2.28 -3.20
CA GLY A 48 4.32 -1.02 -3.93
C GLY A 48 3.41 -1.07 -5.15
N VAL A 49 2.87 0.08 -5.56
CA VAL A 49 2.29 0.28 -6.89
C VAL A 49 2.53 1.72 -7.34
N TRP A 50 2.73 1.92 -8.64
CA TRP A 50 2.77 3.27 -9.21
C TRP A 50 1.36 3.72 -9.60
N ALA A 51 1.00 4.96 -9.27
CA ALA A 51 -0.28 5.56 -9.63
C ALA A 51 -0.05 7.01 -10.11
N TYR A 52 -0.06 7.18 -11.44
CA TYR A 52 0.06 8.49 -12.07
C TYR A 52 -1.23 9.30 -11.93
N HIS A 53 -2.37 8.62 -12.01
CA HIS A 53 -3.70 9.19 -11.80
C HIS A 53 -4.41 8.43 -10.68
N LEU A 54 -4.91 9.17 -9.69
CA LEU A 54 -5.61 8.60 -8.55
C LEU A 54 -6.74 9.53 -8.12
N HIS A 55 -7.98 9.03 -8.19
CA HIS A 55 -9.14 9.79 -7.76
C HIS A 55 -9.15 9.95 -6.22
N PRO A 56 -9.56 11.10 -5.66
CA PRO A 56 -9.55 11.33 -4.21
C PRO A 56 -10.31 10.28 -3.40
N THR A 57 -11.46 9.79 -3.90
CA THR A 57 -12.24 8.75 -3.20
C THR A 57 -11.52 7.40 -3.20
N ALA A 58 -10.82 7.05 -4.28
CA ALA A 58 -9.99 5.84 -4.34
C ALA A 58 -8.79 5.97 -3.40
N TYR A 59 -8.17 7.15 -3.33
CA TYR A 59 -7.09 7.43 -2.39
C TYR A 59 -7.52 7.29 -0.94
N GLN A 60 -8.69 7.84 -0.59
CA GLN A 60 -9.27 7.68 0.75
C GLN A 60 -9.47 6.20 1.10
N ALA A 61 -10.06 5.43 0.18
CA ALA A 61 -10.25 3.99 0.34
C ALA A 61 -8.93 3.21 0.51
N LEU A 62 -7.83 3.68 -0.10
CA LEU A 62 -6.51 3.09 0.06
C LEU A 62 -5.90 3.42 1.43
N ILE A 63 -5.95 4.68 1.85
CA ILE A 63 -5.48 5.11 3.18
C ILE A 63 -6.19 4.33 4.29
N ASP A 64 -7.51 4.18 4.19
CA ASP A 64 -8.31 3.45 5.18
C ASP A 64 -7.93 1.96 5.28
N ARG A 65 -7.22 1.42 4.27
CA ARG A 65 -6.67 0.06 4.25
C ARG A 65 -5.18 0.00 4.57
N GLY A 66 -4.59 1.10 5.04
CA GLY A 66 -3.18 1.19 5.45
C GLY A 66 -2.20 1.44 4.32
N TRP A 67 -2.65 1.88 3.14
CA TRP A 67 -1.75 2.33 2.08
C TRP A 67 -1.24 3.75 2.35
N ARG A 68 -0.03 4.01 1.88
CA ARG A 68 0.70 5.27 2.01
C ARG A 68 1.14 5.75 0.64
N ARG A 69 1.54 7.02 0.52
CA ARG A 69 1.91 7.64 -0.75
C ARG A 69 3.17 8.50 -0.63
N SER A 70 4.06 8.38 -1.62
CA SER A 70 5.22 9.24 -1.85
C SER A 70 5.25 9.64 -3.33
N GLY A 71 4.76 10.85 -3.67
CA GLY A 71 4.63 11.28 -5.07
C GLY A 71 3.64 10.41 -5.84
N HIS A 72 4.08 9.73 -6.91
CA HIS A 72 3.26 8.77 -7.67
C HIS A 72 3.37 7.33 -7.15
N TYR A 73 4.21 7.08 -6.15
CA TYR A 73 4.37 5.73 -5.59
C TYR A 73 3.45 5.55 -4.39
N LEU A 74 2.64 4.49 -4.42
CA LEU A 74 1.82 4.02 -3.31
C LEU A 74 2.48 2.78 -2.71
N TYR A 75 2.47 2.66 -1.40
CA TYR A 75 3.07 1.50 -0.73
C TYR A 75 2.31 1.13 0.54
N LYS A 76 2.32 -0.17 0.87
CA LYS A 76 1.72 -0.72 2.08
C LYS A 76 2.73 -1.60 2.84
N PRO A 77 3.09 -1.24 4.08
CA PRO A 77 3.92 -2.10 4.92
C PRO A 77 3.26 -3.44 5.24
N SER A 78 4.03 -4.52 5.14
CA SER A 78 3.62 -5.86 5.55
C SER A 78 3.90 -6.03 7.04
N ILE A 79 2.93 -5.65 7.87
CA ILE A 79 3.06 -5.59 9.34
C ILE A 79 3.50 -6.93 9.97
N GLY A 80 3.03 -8.07 9.44
CA GLY A 80 3.40 -9.39 9.95
C GLY A 80 4.79 -9.88 9.54
N GLU A 81 5.38 -9.27 8.51
CA GLU A 81 6.70 -9.67 7.99
C GLU A 81 7.80 -8.67 8.43
N THR A 82 7.41 -7.43 8.76
CA THR A 82 8.31 -6.36 9.17
C THR A 82 8.64 -6.46 10.66
N CYS A 83 9.92 -6.31 11.04
CA CYS A 83 10.33 -6.42 12.45
C CYS A 83 9.78 -5.31 13.36
N CYS A 84 9.53 -4.12 12.82
CA CYS A 84 8.93 -2.99 13.53
C CYS A 84 7.66 -2.53 12.80
N PRO A 85 6.47 -2.99 13.24
CA PRO A 85 5.20 -2.64 12.63
C PRO A 85 4.99 -1.13 12.50
N ALA A 86 4.80 -0.66 11.26
CA ALA A 86 4.49 0.73 11.01
C ALA A 86 2.97 0.95 11.06
N TYR A 87 2.41 1.15 12.27
CA TYR A 87 1.00 1.45 12.44
C TYR A 87 0.67 2.87 11.97
N THR A 88 -0.39 2.99 11.15
CA THR A 88 -0.91 4.29 10.73
C THR A 88 -1.83 4.84 11.81
N ILE A 89 -1.50 6.01 12.35
CA ILE A 89 -2.38 6.74 13.26
C ILE A 89 -3.14 7.76 12.42
N ARG A 90 -4.48 7.69 12.44
CA ARG A 90 -5.33 8.71 11.85
C ARG A 90 -5.80 9.63 12.98
N LEU A 91 -5.49 10.92 12.85
CA LEU A 91 -5.94 11.94 13.78
C LEU A 91 -7.13 12.68 13.18
N ASP A 92 -8.13 13.00 13.99
CA ASP A 92 -9.19 13.92 13.61
C ASP A 92 -8.63 15.35 13.67
N SER A 93 -8.61 16.03 12.53
CA SER A 93 -8.28 17.46 12.47
C SER A 93 -9.55 18.27 12.73
N GLN A 94 -9.50 19.16 13.71
CA GLN A 94 -10.55 20.14 13.99
C GLN A 94 -10.57 21.28 12.97
#